data_AF-A0A8D7B5I6-F1
#
_entry.id   AF-A0A8D7B5I6-F1
#
_cell.length_a   1.000
_cell.length_b   1.000
_cell.length_c   1.000
_cell.angle_alpha   90.00
_cell.angle_beta   90.00
_cell.angle_gamma   90.00
#
_symmetry.space_group_name_H-M   'P 1'
#
loop_
_entity.id
_entity.type
_entity.pdbx_description
1 polymer ?
#
loop_
_entity_poly.entity_id
_entity_poly.type
_entity_poly.pdbx_seq_one_letter_code
_entity_poly.pdbx_strand_id
1 'polypeptide(L)'
;MDRAEAKFKHAKEVRERERDAKFTKIKEPMHQEDLEDDWELEQKEWEYREEQKRLAKEREQELEREIERTRQAVERATREARERATAEAQLRAERAAVEKANAEAKFSRGFHGAQSSGYSSAVKKASSAANFADDIASIFGGPPSSGEFQEIEGESEKRRRARFEQHQRTLESKALADKTESDMQTQKEQAERHLCFLIAETLDIGIKQWASGKEGNLHALLYTLQYVLWPECGW
;
A
#
# COMPACT_ATOMS: atom_id res chain seq x y z
N MET A 1 78.49 -47.24 -13.99
CA MET A 1 77.20 -46.52 -14.05
C MET A 1 77.10 -45.94 -15.43
N ASP A 2 76.27 -46.54 -16.27
CA ASP A 2 76.18 -46.17 -17.68
C ASP A 2 75.56 -44.77 -17.83
N ARG A 3 76.01 -44.02 -18.84
CA ARG A 3 75.50 -42.67 -19.13
C ARG A 3 73.97 -42.65 -19.32
N ALA A 4 73.39 -43.78 -19.72
CA ALA A 4 71.96 -43.98 -19.84
C ALA A 4 71.25 -44.05 -18.47
N GLU A 5 71.83 -44.73 -17.49
CA GLU A 5 71.27 -44.87 -16.15
C GLU A 5 71.25 -43.53 -15.39
N ALA A 6 72.29 -42.71 -15.57
CA ALA A 6 72.37 -41.38 -14.98
C ALA A 6 71.26 -40.44 -15.51
N LYS A 7 70.97 -40.51 -16.81
CA LYS A 7 69.88 -39.73 -17.43
C LYS A 7 68.51 -40.19 -16.94
N PHE A 8 68.32 -41.50 -16.77
CA PHE A 8 67.05 -42.04 -16.30
C PHE A 8 66.79 -41.68 -14.83
N LYS A 9 67.82 -41.73 -13.98
CA LYS A 9 67.73 -41.27 -12.59
C LYS A 9 67.40 -39.78 -12.51
N HIS A 10 68.13 -38.94 -13.25
CA HIS A 10 67.88 -37.50 -13.27
C HIS A 10 66.46 -37.16 -13.79
N ALA A 11 66.00 -37.82 -14.86
CA ALA A 11 64.66 -37.62 -15.39
C ALA A 11 63.55 -38.05 -14.41
N LYS A 12 63.77 -39.12 -13.65
CA LYS A 12 62.84 -39.54 -12.59
C LYS A 12 62.81 -38.53 -11.45
N GLU A 13 63.97 -38.06 -11.03
CA GLU A 13 64.14 -37.11 -9.94
C GLU A 13 63.54 -35.73 -10.28
N VAL A 14 63.69 -35.27 -11.53
CA VAL A 14 63.05 -34.03 -12.02
C VAL A 14 61.51 -34.17 -12.01
N ARG A 15 60.98 -35.31 -12.46
CA ARG A 15 59.54 -35.56 -12.47
C ARG A 15 58.95 -35.70 -11.06
N GLU A 16 59.73 -36.22 -10.13
CA GLU A 16 59.35 -36.31 -8.72
C GLU A 16 59.32 -34.91 -8.09
N ARG A 17 60.36 -34.10 -8.31
CA ARG A 17 60.37 -32.69 -7.90
C ARG A 17 59.24 -31.85 -8.50
N GLU A 18 58.87 -32.07 -9.77
CA GLU A 18 57.71 -31.39 -10.37
C GLU A 18 56.39 -31.81 -9.74
N ARG A 19 56.23 -33.08 -9.35
CA ARG A 19 55.02 -33.54 -8.66
C ARG A 19 54.94 -32.98 -7.25
N ASP A 20 56.06 -32.96 -6.53
CA ASP A 20 56.12 -32.40 -5.18
C ASP A 20 55.91 -30.88 -5.21
N ALA A 21 56.49 -30.18 -6.18
CA ALA A 21 56.27 -28.74 -6.38
C ALA A 21 54.81 -28.40 -6.77
N LYS A 22 54.15 -29.26 -7.55
CA LYS A 22 52.71 -29.10 -7.86
C LYS A 22 51.84 -29.38 -6.64
N PHE A 23 52.18 -30.39 -5.84
CA PHE A 23 51.48 -30.70 -4.61
C PHE A 23 51.63 -29.60 -3.55
N THR A 24 52.81 -28.97 -3.44
CA THR A 24 53.02 -27.81 -2.56
C THR A 24 52.36 -26.54 -3.08
N LYS A 25 52.23 -26.35 -4.40
CA LYS A 25 51.47 -25.23 -5.00
C LYS A 25 49.95 -25.36 -4.81
N ILE A 26 49.42 -26.58 -4.87
CA ILE A 26 48.00 -26.88 -4.57
C ILE A 26 47.73 -26.80 -3.06
N LYS A 27 48.78 -26.91 -2.24
CA LYS A 27 48.76 -26.79 -0.78
C LYS A 27 49.36 -25.45 -0.33
N GLU A 28 49.16 -24.38 -1.09
CA GLU A 28 49.21 -23.03 -0.50
C GLU A 28 48.11 -23.00 0.58
N PRO A 29 48.44 -22.80 1.86
CA PRO A 29 47.42 -22.73 2.89
C PRO A 29 46.64 -21.44 2.64
N MET A 30 45.38 -21.55 2.26
CA MET A 30 44.43 -20.45 2.52
C MET A 30 44.59 -20.10 4.00
N HIS A 31 44.92 -18.85 4.30
CA HIS A 31 45.19 -18.43 5.66
C HIS A 31 43.94 -18.70 6.50
N GLN A 32 44.12 -19.44 7.59
CA GLN A 32 43.07 -19.71 8.59
C GLN A 32 42.39 -18.41 9.06
N GLU A 33 43.13 -17.30 9.06
CA GLU A 33 42.67 -15.95 9.40
C GLU A 33 41.59 -15.43 8.42
N ASP A 34 41.68 -15.74 7.12
CA ASP A 34 40.69 -15.30 6.11
C ASP A 34 39.31 -15.97 6.29
N LEU A 35 39.27 -17.15 6.91
CA LEU A 35 38.02 -17.90 7.18
C LEU A 35 37.38 -17.50 8.53
N GLU A 36 38.20 -17.09 9.50
CA GLU A 36 37.73 -16.57 10.79
C GLU A 36 37.15 -15.16 10.64
N ASP A 37 37.77 -14.32 9.80
CA ASP A 37 37.27 -12.97 9.48
C ASP A 37 35.90 -13.00 8.78
N ASP A 38 35.67 -13.94 7.85
CA ASP A 38 34.39 -14.11 7.14
C ASP A 38 33.26 -14.55 8.10
N TRP A 39 33.57 -15.46 9.02
CA TRP A 39 32.64 -15.91 10.06
C TRP A 39 32.28 -14.79 11.05
N GLU A 40 33.24 -13.95 11.44
CA GLU A 40 32.97 -12.79 12.29
C GLU A 40 32.15 -11.70 11.60
N LEU A 41 32.39 -11.48 10.30
CA LEU A 41 31.60 -10.56 9.48
C LEU A 41 30.15 -11.05 9.36
N GLU A 42 29.94 -12.34 9.15
CA GLU A 42 28.61 -12.96 9.07
C GLU A 42 27.88 -12.88 10.43
N GLN A 43 28.59 -13.06 11.55
CA GLN A 43 28.03 -12.84 12.90
C GLN A 43 27.62 -11.38 13.13
N LYS A 44 28.48 -10.42 12.78
CA LYS A 44 28.17 -8.98 12.91
C LYS A 44 27.00 -8.59 12.01
N GLU A 45 26.91 -9.15 10.81
CA GLU A 45 25.77 -8.92 9.91
C GLU A 45 24.48 -9.52 10.48
N TRP A 46 24.56 -10.72 11.07
CA TRP A 46 23.43 -11.36 11.73
C TRP A 46 22.93 -10.56 12.94
N GLU A 47 23.84 -10.08 13.78
CA GLU A 47 23.53 -9.21 14.92
C GLU A 47 22.93 -7.87 14.46
N TYR A 48 23.52 -7.25 13.43
CA TYR A 48 22.98 -6.03 12.83
C TYR A 48 21.57 -6.25 12.27
N ARG A 49 21.33 -7.37 11.59
CA ARG A 49 20.02 -7.74 11.05
C ARG A 49 18.99 -7.96 12.17
N GLU A 50 19.36 -8.62 13.26
CA GLU A 50 18.50 -8.76 14.44
C GLU A 50 18.23 -7.41 15.11
N GLU A 51 19.23 -6.55 15.23
CA GLU A 51 19.06 -5.20 15.79
C GLU A 51 18.12 -4.35 14.91
N GLN A 52 18.24 -4.43 13.58
CA GLN A 52 17.31 -3.81 12.64
C GLN A 52 15.88 -4.31 12.82
N LYS A 53 15.67 -5.63 13.01
CA LYS A 53 14.33 -6.18 13.30
C LYS A 53 13.77 -5.65 14.60
N ARG A 54 14.59 -5.54 15.66
CA ARG A 54 14.17 -5.00 16.96
C ARG A 54 13.78 -3.53 16.83
N LEU A 55 14.58 -2.74 16.13
CA LEU A 55 14.31 -1.32 15.90
C LEU A 55 13.06 -1.11 15.03
N ALA A 56 12.86 -1.95 14.01
CA ALA A 56 11.66 -1.93 13.17
C ALA A 56 10.40 -2.25 13.99
N LYS A 57 10.46 -3.27 14.84
CA LYS A 57 9.36 -3.63 15.74
C LYS A 57 9.05 -2.54 16.76
N GLU A 58 10.07 -1.84 17.24
CA GLU A 58 9.87 -0.70 18.16
C GLU A 58 9.17 0.48 17.45
N ARG A 59 9.62 0.83 16.24
CA ARG A 59 8.96 1.86 15.41
C ARG A 59 7.52 1.50 15.06
N GLU A 60 7.27 0.23 14.74
CA GLU A 60 5.92 -0.26 14.46
C GLU A 60 5.01 -0.12 15.68
N GLN A 61 5.50 -0.50 16.87
CA GLN A 61 4.74 -0.30 18.12
C GLN A 61 4.49 1.18 18.45
N GLU A 62 5.43 2.06 18.11
CA GLU A 62 5.24 3.50 18.30
C GLU A 62 4.14 4.04 17.38
N LEU A 63 4.18 3.66 16.09
CA LEU A 63 3.14 4.00 15.12
C LEU A 63 1.79 3.44 15.55
N GLU A 64 1.73 2.21 16.05
CA GLU A 64 0.48 1.61 16.54
C GLU A 64 -0.09 2.39 17.72
N ARG A 65 0.76 2.80 18.68
CA ARG A 65 0.34 3.67 19.80
C ARG A 65 -0.13 5.03 19.31
N GLU A 66 0.50 5.60 18.29
CA GLU A 66 0.10 6.89 17.71
C GLU A 66 -1.24 6.77 16.97
N ILE A 67 -1.42 5.73 16.16
CA ILE A 67 -2.69 5.42 15.48
C ILE A 67 -3.80 5.19 16.51
N GLU A 68 -3.53 4.45 17.58
CA GLU A 68 -4.52 4.22 18.64
C GLU A 68 -4.87 5.52 19.38
N ARG A 69 -3.90 6.40 19.66
CA ARG A 69 -4.17 7.73 20.23
C ARG A 69 -5.01 8.60 19.31
N THR A 70 -4.69 8.63 18.02
CA THR A 70 -5.46 9.42 17.04
C THR A 70 -6.87 8.88 16.90
N ARG A 71 -7.05 7.56 16.87
CA ARG A 71 -8.35 6.89 16.92
C ARG A 71 -9.15 7.29 18.16
N GLN A 72 -8.54 7.23 19.35
CA GLN A 72 -9.20 7.65 20.59
C GLN A 72 -9.57 9.14 20.60
N ALA A 73 -8.72 10.00 20.06
CA ALA A 73 -8.99 11.43 19.95
C ALA A 73 -10.17 11.71 19.00
N VAL A 74 -10.22 11.01 17.85
CA VAL A 74 -11.35 11.09 16.91
C VAL A 74 -12.64 10.59 17.57
N GLU A 75 -12.61 9.43 18.25
CA GLU A 75 -13.78 8.89 18.93
C GLU A 75 -14.30 9.87 20.00
N ARG A 76 -13.41 10.44 20.82
CA ARG A 76 -13.77 11.49 21.80
C ARG A 76 -14.37 12.72 21.13
N ALA A 77 -13.75 13.22 20.05
CA ALA A 77 -14.26 14.36 19.30
C ALA A 77 -15.64 14.09 18.70
N THR A 78 -15.88 12.89 18.17
CA THR A 78 -17.20 12.52 17.63
C THR A 78 -18.26 12.40 18.72
N ARG A 79 -17.92 11.87 19.89
CA ARG A 79 -18.83 11.79 21.04
C ARG A 79 -19.18 13.18 21.55
N GLU A 80 -18.18 14.05 21.73
CA GLU A 80 -18.39 15.43 22.16
C GLU A 80 -19.20 16.23 21.13
N ALA A 81 -18.94 16.07 19.83
CA ALA A 81 -19.73 16.71 18.78
C ALA A 81 -21.20 16.25 18.80
N ARG A 82 -21.46 14.96 19.06
CA ARG A 82 -22.83 14.43 19.21
C ARG A 82 -23.52 15.02 20.44
N GLU A 83 -22.84 15.05 21.59
CA GLU A 83 -23.38 15.62 22.83
C GLU A 83 -23.67 17.13 22.65
N ARG A 84 -22.75 17.89 22.06
CA ARG A 84 -22.97 19.31 21.73
C ARG A 84 -24.14 19.51 20.77
N ALA A 85 -24.27 18.70 19.73
CA ALA A 85 -25.39 18.78 18.80
C ALA A 85 -26.74 18.51 19.50
N THR A 86 -26.79 17.53 20.42
CA THR A 86 -28.01 17.26 21.19
C THR A 86 -28.35 18.40 22.16
N ALA A 87 -27.35 18.97 22.85
CA ALA A 87 -27.54 20.11 23.75
C ALA A 87 -27.98 21.37 22.99
N GLU A 88 -27.38 21.66 21.83
CA GLU A 88 -27.81 22.76 20.98
C GLU A 88 -29.22 22.55 20.43
N ALA A 89 -29.59 21.32 20.06
CA ALA A 89 -30.94 21.01 19.61
C ALA A 89 -31.98 21.23 20.74
N GLN A 90 -31.66 20.82 21.97
CA GLN A 90 -32.51 21.08 23.14
C GLN A 90 -32.64 22.58 23.43
N LEU A 91 -31.53 23.33 23.43
CA LEU A 91 -31.55 24.78 23.64
C LEU A 91 -32.33 25.51 22.54
N ARG A 92 -32.18 25.10 21.27
CA ARG A 92 -32.96 25.64 20.15
C ARG A 92 -34.45 25.32 20.30
N ALA A 93 -34.79 24.10 20.70
CA ALA A 93 -36.19 23.70 20.93
C ALA A 93 -36.82 24.50 22.08
N GLU A 94 -36.09 24.72 23.17
CA GLU A 94 -36.53 25.55 24.30
C GLU A 94 -36.75 27.01 23.87
N ARG A 95 -35.78 27.60 23.16
CA ARG A 95 -35.92 28.97 22.61
C ARG A 95 -37.11 29.09 21.67
N ALA A 96 -37.32 28.11 20.79
CA ALA A 96 -38.47 28.07 19.89
C ALA A 96 -39.79 27.95 20.65
N ALA A 97 -39.85 27.16 21.72
CA ALA A 97 -41.03 27.04 22.58
C ALA A 97 -41.33 28.36 23.32
N VAL A 98 -40.31 29.04 23.85
CA VAL A 98 -40.44 30.35 24.50
C VAL A 98 -40.89 31.42 23.50
N GLU A 99 -40.33 31.45 22.30
CA GLU A 99 -40.74 32.37 21.24
C GLU A 99 -42.19 32.12 20.83
N LYS A 100 -42.59 30.85 20.66
CA LYS A 100 -43.98 30.48 20.36
C LYS A 100 -44.94 30.92 21.46
N ALA A 101 -44.61 30.70 22.74
CA ALA A 101 -45.41 31.17 23.87
C ALA A 101 -45.51 32.71 23.91
N ASN A 102 -44.43 33.41 23.58
CA ASN A 102 -44.41 34.88 23.53
C ASN A 102 -45.21 35.42 22.33
N ALA A 103 -45.17 34.75 21.17
CA ALA A 103 -46.00 35.05 20.02
C ALA A 103 -47.48 34.80 20.31
N GLU A 104 -47.83 33.71 21.00
CA GLU A 104 -49.20 33.41 21.43
C GLU A 104 -49.73 34.43 22.46
N ALA A 105 -48.88 34.88 23.40
CA ALA A 105 -49.22 35.95 24.35
C ALA A 105 -49.30 37.34 23.70
N LYS A 106 -48.66 37.56 22.55
CA LYS A 106 -48.81 38.78 21.73
C LYS A 106 -50.06 38.69 20.85
N PHE A 107 -50.37 37.51 20.29
CA PHE A 107 -51.58 37.23 19.54
C PHE A 107 -52.83 37.37 20.41
N SER A 108 -52.82 36.84 21.65
CA SER A 108 -53.91 37.05 22.61
C SER A 108 -54.07 38.50 23.08
N ARG A 109 -53.00 39.32 23.01
CA ARG A 109 -53.06 40.77 23.27
C ARG A 109 -53.54 41.60 22.07
N GLY A 110 -53.43 41.05 20.86
CA GLY A 110 -53.77 41.72 19.60
C GLY A 110 -55.01 41.17 18.91
N PHE A 111 -55.67 40.14 19.43
CA PHE A 111 -56.84 39.52 18.83
C PHE A 111 -58.12 40.30 19.15
N HIS A 112 -58.23 41.50 18.59
CA HIS A 112 -59.50 42.09 18.20
C HIS A 112 -59.41 42.41 16.70
N GLY A 113 -59.99 41.54 15.87
CA GLY A 113 -60.36 41.84 14.48
C GLY A 113 -59.42 41.30 13.41
N ALA A 114 -59.71 40.09 12.91
CA ALA A 114 -59.27 39.67 11.58
C ALA A 114 -60.49 39.25 10.75
N GLN A 115 -60.84 40.07 9.76
CA GLN A 115 -61.48 39.62 8.52
C GLN A 115 -60.82 40.37 7.36
N SER A 116 -60.18 39.64 6.46
CA SER A 116 -60.12 40.04 5.05
C SER A 116 -59.90 38.83 4.16
N SER A 117 -60.95 38.55 3.39
CA SER A 117 -61.00 37.69 2.22
C SER A 117 -59.93 38.07 1.19
N GLY A 118 -59.29 37.06 0.59
CA GLY A 118 -58.32 37.22 -0.49
C GLY A 118 -58.32 36.00 -1.41
N TYR A 119 -59.16 36.08 -2.44
CA TYR A 119 -59.23 35.20 -3.60
C TYR A 119 -57.97 35.29 -4.47
N SER A 120 -57.44 34.18 -4.99
CA SER A 120 -56.93 34.13 -6.38
C SER A 120 -56.71 32.70 -6.90
N SER A 121 -56.91 32.58 -8.20
CA SER A 121 -57.22 31.40 -9.01
C SER A 121 -56.01 30.53 -9.39
N ALA A 122 -56.12 29.22 -9.17
CA ALA A 122 -55.23 28.22 -9.77
C ALA A 122 -55.76 27.81 -11.16
N VAL A 123 -55.05 28.27 -12.20
CA VAL A 123 -55.28 27.90 -13.59
C VAL A 123 -54.68 26.52 -13.86
N LYS A 124 -55.41 25.74 -14.65
CA LYS A 124 -55.19 24.35 -15.06
C LYS A 124 -54.01 24.23 -16.03
N LYS A 125 -53.21 23.17 -15.99
CA LYS A 125 -52.71 22.50 -17.21
C LYS A 125 -52.11 21.11 -16.93
N ALA A 126 -52.43 20.18 -17.82
CA ALA A 126 -52.10 18.76 -17.79
C ALA A 126 -50.67 18.41 -18.26
N SER A 127 -50.16 17.33 -17.68
CA SER A 127 -49.39 16.20 -18.25
C SER A 127 -48.44 16.39 -19.44
N SER A 128 -47.15 16.07 -19.23
CA SER A 128 -46.34 15.13 -20.05
C SER A 128 -44.91 14.97 -19.50
N ALA A 129 -44.70 13.99 -18.61
CA ALA A 129 -43.40 13.74 -17.95
C ALA A 129 -42.44 12.83 -18.77
N ALA A 130 -42.66 12.66 -20.08
CA ALA A 130 -41.90 11.73 -20.91
C ALA A 130 -40.81 12.39 -21.78
N ASN A 131 -40.79 13.73 -21.88
CA ASN A 131 -39.86 14.46 -22.78
C ASN A 131 -38.81 15.31 -22.03
N PHE A 132 -38.75 15.25 -20.71
CA PHE A 132 -37.88 16.15 -19.92
C PHE A 132 -36.44 15.64 -19.77
N ALA A 133 -36.20 14.33 -19.86
CA ALA A 133 -34.87 13.76 -19.62
C ALA A 133 -33.87 14.07 -20.75
N ASP A 134 -34.31 14.04 -22.01
CA ASP A 134 -33.46 14.27 -23.19
C ASP A 134 -33.09 15.76 -23.34
N ASP A 135 -34.00 16.65 -22.97
CA ASP A 135 -33.81 18.10 -23.14
C ASP A 135 -32.93 18.73 -22.04
N ILE A 136 -32.86 18.10 -20.85
CA ILE A 136 -31.94 18.53 -19.78
C ILE A 136 -30.48 18.21 -20.13
N ALA A 137 -30.22 17.11 -20.85
CA ALA A 137 -28.87 16.76 -21.29
C ALA A 137 -28.30 17.78 -22.29
N SER A 138 -29.18 18.39 -23.10
CA SER A 138 -28.81 19.45 -24.05
C SER A 138 -28.55 20.80 -23.38
N ILE A 139 -29.25 21.10 -22.27
CA ILE A 139 -29.07 22.35 -21.51
C ILE A 139 -27.85 22.33 -20.58
N PHE A 140 -27.45 21.15 -20.09
CA PHE A 140 -26.39 21.04 -19.07
C PHE A 140 -25.00 20.76 -19.64
N GLY A 141 -24.89 20.49 -20.94
CA GLY A 141 -23.63 20.10 -21.57
C GLY A 141 -23.22 18.71 -21.09
N GLY A 142 -23.24 17.74 -22.00
CA GLY A 142 -22.69 16.42 -21.73
C GLY A 142 -21.24 16.52 -21.24
N PRO A 143 -20.75 15.53 -20.46
CA PRO A 143 -19.40 15.54 -19.93
C PRO A 143 -18.39 15.77 -21.06
N PRO A 144 -17.48 16.75 -20.94
CA PRO A 144 -16.51 17.00 -21.99
C PRO A 144 -15.64 15.76 -22.20
N SER A 145 -15.63 15.27 -23.43
CA SER A 145 -14.90 14.08 -23.89
C SER A 145 -13.38 14.24 -23.91
N SER A 146 -12.83 15.32 -23.36
CA SER A 146 -11.38 15.50 -23.22
C SER A 146 -11.16 16.33 -21.96
N GLY A 147 -10.16 15.98 -21.15
CA GLY A 147 -9.85 16.63 -19.87
C GLY A 147 -9.32 18.08 -19.98
N GLU A 148 -9.81 18.84 -20.96
CA GLU A 148 -9.38 20.19 -21.30
C GLU A 148 -10.51 21.19 -21.00
N PHE A 149 -10.20 22.23 -20.21
CA PHE A 149 -11.16 23.21 -19.72
C PHE A 149 -11.76 24.02 -20.88
N GLN A 150 -13.06 23.86 -21.13
CA GLN A 150 -13.74 24.48 -22.26
C GLN A 150 -14.16 25.92 -21.95
N GLU A 151 -13.64 26.89 -22.71
CA GLU A 151 -13.98 28.31 -22.57
C GLU A 151 -15.28 28.63 -23.32
N ILE A 152 -16.31 29.07 -22.60
CA ILE A 152 -17.62 29.43 -23.16
C ILE A 152 -17.73 30.95 -23.32
N GLU A 153 -17.83 31.41 -24.57
CA GLU A 153 -17.96 32.81 -24.94
C GLU A 153 -19.36 33.35 -24.53
N GLY A 154 -19.39 34.33 -23.61
CA GLY A 154 -20.62 34.89 -23.02
C GLY A 154 -20.87 34.52 -21.54
N GLU A 155 -20.02 33.69 -20.92
CA GLU A 155 -20.12 33.32 -19.51
C GLU A 155 -19.58 34.43 -18.57
N SER A 156 -20.36 34.83 -17.55
CA SER A 156 -19.91 35.80 -16.53
C SER A 156 -18.63 35.30 -15.83
N GLU A 157 -17.64 36.16 -15.64
CA GLU A 157 -16.31 35.79 -15.17
C GLU A 157 -16.31 35.00 -13.84
N LYS A 158 -17.29 35.25 -12.96
CA LYS A 158 -17.48 34.51 -11.70
C LYS A 158 -17.82 33.02 -11.91
N ARG A 159 -18.59 32.70 -12.97
CA ARG A 159 -19.03 31.34 -13.29
C ARG A 159 -17.92 30.54 -13.97
N ARG A 160 -17.14 31.19 -14.84
CA ARG A 160 -15.90 30.65 -15.42
C ARG A 160 -14.89 30.27 -14.34
N ARG A 161 -14.67 31.16 -13.34
CA ARG A 161 -13.79 30.88 -12.20
C ARG A 161 -14.27 29.69 -11.36
N ALA A 162 -15.57 29.60 -11.06
CA ALA A 162 -16.12 28.47 -10.31
C ALA A 162 -15.95 27.13 -11.03
N ARG A 163 -16.15 27.09 -12.35
CA ARG A 163 -15.93 25.88 -13.16
C ARG A 163 -14.47 25.49 -13.25
N PHE A 164 -13.58 26.47 -13.44
CA PHE A 164 -12.14 26.23 -13.46
C PHE A 164 -11.66 25.67 -12.12
N GLU A 165 -12.11 26.25 -11.00
CA GLU A 165 -11.78 25.78 -9.67
C GLU A 165 -12.34 24.38 -9.39
N GLN A 166 -13.54 24.05 -9.87
CA GLN A 166 -14.09 22.70 -9.78
C GLN A 166 -13.30 21.68 -10.62
N HIS A 167 -12.88 22.07 -11.83
CA HIS A 167 -12.02 21.26 -12.68
C HIS A 167 -10.66 21.02 -12.01
N GLN A 168 -10.05 22.08 -11.48
CA GLN A 168 -8.78 22.02 -10.76
C GLN A 168 -8.88 21.13 -9.52
N ARG A 169 -9.91 21.29 -8.68
CA ARG A 169 -10.16 20.41 -7.53
C ARG A 169 -10.35 18.95 -7.94
N THR A 170 -10.95 18.70 -9.10
CA THR A 170 -11.13 17.34 -9.62
C THR A 170 -9.80 16.74 -10.10
N LEU A 171 -8.98 17.52 -10.81
CA LEU A 171 -7.64 17.08 -11.22
C LEU A 171 -6.72 16.86 -10.02
N GLU A 172 -6.73 17.77 -9.04
CA GLU A 172 -5.95 17.65 -7.80
C GLU A 172 -6.41 16.45 -6.97
N SER A 173 -7.72 16.23 -6.84
CA SER A 173 -8.27 15.05 -6.16
C SER A 173 -7.87 13.75 -6.84
N LYS A 174 -7.91 13.70 -8.19
CA LYS A 174 -7.44 12.54 -8.97
C LYS A 174 -5.94 12.32 -8.81
N ALA A 175 -5.12 13.36 -8.92
CA ALA A 175 -3.67 13.25 -8.74
C ALA A 175 -3.29 12.75 -7.33
N LEU A 176 -4.03 13.15 -6.30
CA LEU A 176 -3.86 12.64 -4.94
C LEU A 176 -4.29 11.18 -4.81
N ALA A 177 -5.40 10.78 -5.43
CA ALA A 177 -5.85 9.39 -5.47
C ALA A 177 -4.84 8.50 -6.20
N ASP A 178 -4.36 8.89 -7.38
CA ASP A 178 -3.38 8.16 -8.18
C ASP A 178 -2.05 7.98 -7.42
N LYS A 179 -1.63 9.01 -6.67
CA LYS A 179 -0.44 8.93 -5.82
C LYS A 179 -0.62 7.92 -4.69
N THR A 180 -1.78 7.94 -4.02
CA THR A 180 -2.11 7.00 -2.94
C THR A 180 -2.18 5.56 -3.48
N GLU A 181 -2.74 5.38 -4.68
CA GLU A 181 -2.81 4.08 -5.34
C GLU A 181 -1.42 3.55 -5.73
N SER A 182 -0.54 4.40 -6.26
CA SER A 182 0.84 4.04 -6.61
C SER A 182 1.66 3.60 -5.39
N ASP A 183 1.51 4.30 -4.26
CA ASP A 183 2.19 3.94 -3.01
C ASP A 183 1.67 2.61 -2.46
N MET A 184 0.35 2.38 -2.51
CA MET A 184 -0.25 1.10 -2.11
C MET A 184 0.18 -0.06 -2.99
N GLN A 185 0.31 0.17 -4.30
CA GLN A 185 0.80 -0.84 -5.23
C GLN A 185 2.25 -1.20 -4.96
N THR A 186 3.09 -0.20 -4.69
CA THR A 186 4.51 -0.40 -4.36
C THR A 186 4.68 -1.23 -3.09
N GLN A 187 3.85 -0.97 -2.05
CA GLN A 187 3.88 -1.77 -0.83
C GLN A 187 3.47 -3.23 -1.07
N LYS A 188 2.42 -3.47 -1.87
CA LYS A 188 2.00 -4.83 -2.23
C LYS A 188 3.12 -5.56 -2.96
N GLU A 189 3.75 -4.92 -3.94
CA GLU A 189 4.85 -5.50 -4.69
C GLU A 189 6.06 -5.80 -3.79
N GLN A 190 6.40 -4.91 -2.85
CA GLN A 190 7.45 -5.17 -1.87
C GLN A 190 7.10 -6.36 -0.97
N ALA A 191 5.87 -6.44 -0.46
CA ALA A 191 5.41 -7.56 0.36
C ALA A 191 5.45 -8.89 -0.43
N GLU A 192 5.03 -8.88 -1.69
CA GLU A 192 5.15 -10.04 -2.60
C GLU A 192 6.60 -10.44 -2.83
N ARG A 193 7.51 -9.48 -3.05
CA ARG A 193 8.94 -9.75 -3.18
C ARG A 193 9.52 -10.37 -1.90
N HIS A 194 9.14 -9.87 -0.73
CA HIS A 194 9.54 -10.45 0.56
C HIS A 194 9.00 -11.88 0.74
N LEU A 195 7.74 -12.12 0.37
CA LEU A 195 7.13 -13.44 0.43
C LEU A 195 7.82 -14.42 -0.54
N CYS A 196 8.09 -14.00 -1.78
CA CYS A 196 8.87 -14.77 -2.75
C CYS A 196 10.28 -15.08 -2.25
N PHE A 197 10.94 -14.12 -1.60
CA PHE A 197 12.26 -14.33 -1.01
C PHE A 197 12.23 -15.42 0.08
N LEU A 198 11.27 -15.36 1.00
CA LEU A 198 11.12 -16.36 2.06
C LEU A 198 10.78 -17.75 1.49
N ILE A 199 9.92 -17.81 0.47
CA ILE A 199 9.61 -19.06 -0.21
C ILE A 199 10.86 -19.63 -0.89
N ALA A 200 11.66 -18.80 -1.57
CA ALA A 200 12.89 -19.26 -2.20
C ALA A 200 13.92 -19.78 -1.17
N GLU A 201 14.10 -19.08 -0.05
CA GLU A 201 15.03 -19.47 1.01
C GLU A 201 14.59 -20.79 1.68
N THR A 202 13.30 -20.94 1.98
CA THR A 202 12.76 -22.19 2.56
C THR A 202 12.82 -23.36 1.58
N LEU A 203 12.56 -23.11 0.28
CA LEU A 203 12.69 -24.11 -0.76
C LEU A 203 14.15 -24.55 -0.94
N ASP A 204 15.11 -23.63 -0.93
CA ASP A 204 16.54 -23.96 -1.07
C ASP A 204 17.04 -24.84 0.08
N ILE A 205 16.63 -24.53 1.32
CA ILE A 205 16.91 -25.38 2.49
C ILE A 205 16.27 -26.77 2.30
N GLY A 206 15.01 -26.82 1.86
CA GLY A 206 14.30 -28.08 1.60
C GLY A 206 14.96 -28.95 0.53
N ILE A 207 15.44 -28.33 -0.55
CA ILE A 207 16.15 -29.02 -1.65
C ILE A 207 17.48 -29.58 -1.14
N LYS A 208 18.27 -28.77 -0.42
CA LYS A 208 19.55 -29.20 0.17
C LYS A 208 19.36 -30.37 1.13
N GLN A 209 18.34 -30.30 1.99
CA GLN A 209 18.03 -31.39 2.92
C GLN A 209 17.56 -32.66 2.20
N TRP A 210 16.77 -32.54 1.13
CA TRP A 210 16.31 -33.67 0.33
C TRP A 210 17.44 -34.39 -0.42
N ALA A 211 18.39 -33.61 -0.95
CA ALA A 211 19.54 -34.10 -1.69
C ALA A 211 20.60 -34.72 -0.76
N SER A 212 20.70 -34.23 0.48
CA SER A 212 21.64 -34.70 1.49
C SER A 212 21.64 -36.23 1.63
N GLY A 213 22.81 -36.85 1.51
CA GLY A 213 22.99 -38.31 1.59
C GLY A 213 22.64 -39.09 0.31
N LYS A 214 22.13 -38.42 -0.74
CA LYS A 214 21.86 -39.00 -2.08
C LYS A 214 22.65 -38.30 -3.19
N GLU A 215 23.46 -37.31 -2.84
CA GLU A 215 24.28 -36.54 -3.78
C GLU A 215 25.23 -37.47 -4.55
N GLY A 216 25.08 -37.55 -5.87
CA GLY A 216 25.83 -38.45 -6.74
C GLY A 216 25.15 -39.77 -7.10
N ASN A 217 24.03 -40.13 -6.44
CA ASN A 217 23.22 -41.30 -6.81
C ASN A 217 21.98 -40.88 -7.62
N LEU A 218 22.13 -40.88 -8.95
CA LEU A 218 21.06 -40.49 -9.87
C LEU A 218 19.76 -41.29 -9.67
N HIS A 219 19.86 -42.59 -9.36
CA HIS A 219 18.67 -43.42 -9.14
C HIS A 219 17.89 -42.99 -7.90
N ALA A 220 18.57 -42.68 -6.79
CA ALA A 220 17.92 -42.24 -5.56
C ALA A 220 17.28 -40.85 -5.70
N LEU A 221 17.94 -39.95 -6.44
CA LEU A 221 17.43 -38.62 -6.75
C LEU A 221 16.18 -38.71 -7.64
N LEU A 222 16.24 -39.46 -8.75
CA LEU A 222 15.09 -39.60 -9.66
C LEU A 222 13.87 -40.23 -8.99
N TYR A 223 14.08 -41.25 -8.13
CA TYR A 223 12.99 -41.93 -7.43
C TYR A 223 12.31 -41.05 -6.36
N THR A 224 13.04 -40.07 -5.80
CA THR A 224 12.50 -39.19 -4.74
C THR A 224 12.24 -37.77 -5.20
N LEU A 225 12.36 -37.48 -6.50
CA LEU A 225 12.17 -36.15 -7.07
C LEU A 225 10.75 -35.62 -6.87
N GLN A 226 9.75 -36.52 -6.86
CA GLN A 226 8.34 -36.21 -6.63
C GLN A 226 8.06 -35.45 -5.31
N TYR A 227 8.94 -35.55 -4.31
CA TYR A 227 8.75 -34.92 -3.01
C TYR A 227 9.19 -33.45 -2.95
N VAL A 228 9.95 -32.99 -3.94
CA VAL A 228 10.51 -31.63 -3.97
C VAL A 228 9.89 -30.79 -5.09
N LEU A 229 9.33 -31.43 -6.10
CA LEU A 229 8.67 -30.72 -7.20
C LEU A 229 7.31 -30.17 -6.78
N TRP A 230 6.90 -29.07 -7.42
CA TRP A 230 5.58 -28.51 -7.23
C TRP A 230 4.50 -29.41 -7.87
N PRO A 231 3.27 -29.45 -7.33
CA PRO A 231 2.21 -30.39 -7.76
C PRO A 231 1.84 -30.33 -9.26
N GLU A 232 2.09 -29.20 -9.92
CA GLU A 232 1.80 -28.99 -11.35
C GLU A 232 2.98 -29.31 -12.29
N CYS A 233 4.07 -29.89 -11.80
CA CYS A 233 5.26 -30.15 -12.62
C CYS A 233 5.09 -31.28 -13.65
N GLY A 234 4.07 -32.14 -13.49
CA GLY A 234 3.79 -33.25 -14.40
C GLY A 234 4.80 -34.40 -14.37
N TRP A 235 5.57 -34.51 -13.28
CA TRP A 235 6.53 -35.59 -13.02
C TRP A 235 5.88 -36.83 -12.42
#